data_AF-A0A511FD69-F1
#
_entry.id   AF-A0A511FD69-F1
#
_cell.length_a   1.000
_cell.length_b   1.000
_cell.length_c   1.000
_cell.angle_alpha   90.00
_cell.angle_beta   90.00
_cell.angle_gamma   90.00
#
_symmetry.space_group_name_H-M   'P 1'
#
loop_
_entity.id
_entity.type
_entity.pdbx_description
1 polymer ?
#
loop_
_entity_poly.entity_id
_entity_poly.type
_entity_poly.pdbx_seq_one_letter_code
_entity_poly.pdbx_strand_id
1 'polypeptide(L)'
;MVTHIPGLATVATIPWEFAADEETGFVQYAWHADKHGDPNGWFVATVTFDGTGWAWRVDSLAPGHGQMLGAGAGPDRGYCQEMAVECVGKAYDSAAPHRGLATPASHRYTLADGSRVDLSALAGDSVVLRLRDGATRAGVLHLGGFYLSLASPDRTTHVPPSEVVEIVLATAAHS
;
A
#
# COMPACT_ATOMS: atom_id res chain seq x y z
N MET A 1 38.45 17.35 13.18
CA MET A 1 37.92 17.91 11.93
C MET A 1 37.26 16.76 11.19
N VAL A 2 35.94 16.62 11.37
CA VAL A 2 35.16 15.49 10.84
C VAL A 2 34.40 16.00 9.62
N THR A 3 34.62 15.35 8.49
CA THR A 3 34.01 15.66 7.19
C THR A 3 32.58 15.13 7.18
N HIS A 4 31.61 16.03 7.08
CA HIS A 4 30.19 15.70 6.95
C HIS A 4 29.92 15.23 5.51
N ILE A 5 29.55 13.97 5.33
CA ILE A 5 28.97 13.49 4.08
C ILE A 5 27.46 13.79 4.15
N PRO A 6 26.86 14.53 3.20
CA PRO A 6 25.43 14.81 3.18
C PRO A 6 24.67 13.56 2.73
N GLY A 7 24.39 12.68 3.70
CA GLY A 7 23.40 11.62 3.59
C GLY A 7 22.14 12.08 4.29
N LEU A 8 20.99 11.91 3.63
CA LEU A 8 19.67 12.05 4.22
C LEU A 8 19.68 11.39 5.60
N ALA A 9 19.58 12.22 6.63
CA ALA A 9 19.21 11.73 7.93
C ALA A 9 17.79 11.17 7.77
N THR A 10 17.63 9.86 7.95
CA THR A 10 16.33 9.24 8.16
C THR A 10 15.78 9.83 9.46
N VAL A 11 15.06 10.95 9.35
CA VAL A 11 14.51 11.67 10.49
C VAL A 11 13.00 11.64 10.35
N ALA A 12 12.42 10.77 11.15
CA ALA A 12 11.06 10.86 11.69
C ALA A 12 9.93 11.02 10.66
N THR A 13 9.34 9.89 10.27
CA THR A 13 7.88 9.82 10.32
C THR A 13 7.50 10.19 11.74
N ILE A 14 7.03 11.40 12.00
CA ILE A 14 6.34 11.71 13.25
C ILE A 14 4.90 11.27 13.01
N PRO A 15 4.46 10.08 13.46
CA PRO A 15 3.03 9.85 13.59
C PRO A 15 2.54 10.92 14.57
N TRP A 16 1.92 11.97 14.05
CA TRP A 16 1.08 12.82 14.87
C TRP A 16 -0.18 12.01 15.13
N GLU A 17 -0.13 11.19 16.18
CA GLU A 17 -1.30 10.52 16.71
C GLU A 17 -2.13 11.59 17.43
N PHE A 18 -3.13 12.13 16.75
CA PHE A 18 -4.23 12.78 17.44
C PHE A 18 -5.23 11.69 17.80
N ALA A 19 -5.06 11.11 18.99
CA ALA A 19 -6.10 10.31 19.63
C ALA A 19 -7.08 11.27 20.30
N ALA A 20 -8.16 11.62 19.60
CA ALA A 20 -9.32 12.19 20.26
C ALA A 20 -10.05 11.02 20.93
N ASP A 21 -9.74 10.82 22.20
CA ASP A 21 -10.50 10.08 23.22
C ASP A 21 -11.00 8.66 22.82
N GLU A 22 -10.55 7.65 23.56
CA GLU A 22 -11.03 6.26 23.44
C GLU A 22 -12.57 6.15 23.58
N GLU A 23 -13.24 7.12 24.20
CA GLU A 23 -14.70 7.20 24.28
C GLU A 23 -15.41 7.60 22.98
N THR A 24 -14.74 8.32 22.06
CA THR A 24 -15.38 8.85 20.84
C THR A 24 -15.07 8.06 19.58
N GLY A 25 -14.11 7.13 19.65
CA GLY A 25 -13.77 6.21 18.58
C GLY A 25 -13.17 6.86 17.33
N PHE A 26 -12.49 8.01 17.49
CA PHE A 26 -11.83 8.72 16.41
C PHE A 26 -10.30 8.67 16.55
N VAL A 27 -9.61 8.24 15.49
CA VAL A 27 -8.15 8.24 15.41
C VAL A 27 -7.75 8.82 14.06
N GLN A 28 -6.83 9.78 14.08
CA GLN A 28 -6.25 10.31 12.86
C GLN A 28 -4.73 10.16 12.87
N TYR A 29 -4.21 9.72 11.74
CA TYR A 29 -2.80 9.61 11.43
C TYR A 29 -2.48 10.55 10.28
N ALA A 30 -1.40 11.32 10.42
CA ALA A 30 -0.85 12.09 9.33
C ALA A 30 0.57 11.59 9.02
N TRP A 31 0.86 11.40 7.74
CA TRP A 31 2.19 11.11 7.24
C TRP A 31 2.65 12.24 6.32
N HIS A 32 3.92 12.59 6.45
CA HIS A 32 4.60 13.46 5.51
C HIS A 32 5.81 12.73 4.92
N ALA A 33 5.94 12.72 3.60
CA ALA A 33 7.19 12.36 2.95
C ALA A 33 8.02 13.62 2.73
N ASP A 34 9.11 13.75 3.51
CA ASP A 34 10.17 14.74 3.29
C ASP A 34 10.99 14.37 2.05
N LYS A 35 10.40 14.50 0.86
CA LYS A 35 11.20 14.68 -0.35
C LYS A 35 11.31 16.16 -0.61
N HIS A 36 12.53 16.69 -0.55
CA HIS A 36 12.81 18.08 -0.87
C HIS A 36 12.26 18.41 -2.28
N GLY A 37 11.22 19.25 -2.34
CA GLY A 37 10.59 19.66 -3.60
C GLY A 37 9.43 18.78 -4.11
N ASP A 38 8.92 17.83 -3.32
CA ASP A 38 7.70 17.10 -3.69
C ASP A 38 6.47 17.74 -3.00
N PRO A 39 5.60 18.45 -3.74
CA PRO A 39 4.38 19.01 -3.17
C PRO A 39 3.37 17.91 -2.75
N ASN A 40 3.55 16.64 -3.15
CA ASN A 40 2.56 15.58 -2.96
C ASN A 40 2.79 14.70 -1.70
N GLY A 41 3.58 15.17 -0.73
CA GLY A 41 4.08 14.35 0.36
C GLY A 41 3.13 14.10 1.55
N TRP A 42 1.97 14.76 1.62
CA TRP A 42 1.08 14.67 2.78
C TRP A 42 -0.05 13.66 2.58
N PHE A 43 -0.22 12.78 3.55
CA PHE A 43 -1.32 11.83 3.63
C PHE A 43 -1.97 11.92 4.99
N VAL A 44 -3.29 11.82 5.01
CA VAL A 44 -4.06 11.70 6.25
C VAL A 44 -4.86 10.43 6.17
N ALA A 45 -4.69 9.54 7.14
CA ALA A 45 -5.62 8.46 7.37
C ALA A 45 -6.46 8.75 8.60
N THR A 46 -7.74 8.46 8.49
CA THR A 46 -8.69 8.61 9.57
C THR A 46 -9.35 7.26 9.81
N VAL A 47 -9.40 6.82 11.06
CA VAL A 47 -10.15 5.66 11.53
C VAL A 47 -11.22 6.17 12.49
N THR A 48 -12.48 5.89 12.20
CA THR A 48 -13.62 6.44 12.96
C THR A 48 -14.59 5.34 13.36
N PHE A 49 -15.24 5.50 14.50
CA PHE A 49 -16.38 4.72 14.94
C PHE A 49 -17.61 5.64 14.89
N ASP A 50 -18.64 5.26 14.14
CA ASP A 50 -19.84 6.09 13.95
C ASP A 50 -21.02 5.67 14.85
N GLY A 51 -20.78 4.79 15.82
CA GLY A 51 -21.81 4.19 16.66
C GLY A 51 -22.39 2.88 16.11
N THR A 52 -22.16 2.57 14.83
CA THR A 52 -22.66 1.35 14.18
C THR A 52 -21.53 0.45 13.68
N GLY A 53 -20.35 1.01 13.42
CA GLY A 53 -19.19 0.24 13.02
C GLY A 53 -17.92 1.10 12.91
N TRP A 54 -16.81 0.43 12.60
CA TRP A 54 -15.53 1.09 12.35
C TRP A 54 -15.34 1.35 10.86
N ALA A 55 -14.84 2.53 10.53
CA ALA A 55 -14.52 2.96 9.18
C ALA A 55 -13.09 3.49 9.10
N TRP A 56 -12.47 3.39 7.93
CA TRP A 56 -11.18 3.99 7.63
C TRP A 56 -11.24 4.76 6.31
N ARG A 57 -10.39 5.78 6.19
CA ARG A 57 -10.24 6.61 5.00
C ARG A 57 -8.82 7.12 4.90
N VAL A 58 -8.27 7.20 3.70
CA VAL A 58 -6.97 7.82 3.42
C VAL A 58 -7.14 8.87 2.32
N ASP A 59 -6.66 10.08 2.60
CA ASP A 59 -6.62 11.20 1.67
C ASP A 59 -5.16 11.64 1.44
N SER A 60 -4.81 11.94 0.19
CA SER A 60 -3.62 12.73 -0.14
C SER A 60 -3.96 14.21 -0.04
N LEU A 61 -3.07 15.02 0.54
CA LEU A 61 -3.23 16.47 0.73
C LEU A 61 -2.33 17.30 -0.19
N ALA A 62 -2.08 16.82 -1.41
CA ALA A 62 -1.34 17.59 -2.41
C ALA A 62 -1.94 19.01 -2.61
N PRO A 63 -1.12 20.08 -2.66
CA PRO A 63 -1.57 21.44 -2.87
C PRO A 63 -2.47 21.55 -4.11
N GLY A 64 -3.72 21.96 -3.90
CA GLY A 64 -4.70 22.19 -4.96
C GLY A 64 -5.63 21.02 -5.26
N HIS A 65 -5.31 19.78 -4.85
CA HIS A 65 -6.11 18.60 -5.14
C HIS A 65 -6.02 17.55 -4.03
N GLY A 66 -6.81 17.73 -2.96
CA GLY A 66 -7.04 16.65 -2.02
C GLY A 66 -7.74 15.49 -2.73
N GLN A 67 -7.11 14.30 -2.74
CA GLN A 67 -7.67 13.12 -3.40
C GLN A 67 -7.83 11.99 -2.38
N MET A 68 -9.03 11.40 -2.33
CA MET A 68 -9.26 10.17 -1.59
C MET A 68 -8.57 9.01 -2.28
N LEU A 69 -7.67 8.34 -1.56
CA LEU A 69 -6.89 7.19 -2.04
C LEU A 69 -7.60 5.87 -1.76
N GLY A 70 -8.31 5.80 -0.64
CA GLY A 70 -9.04 4.61 -0.24
C GLY A 70 -9.93 4.89 0.97
N ALA A 71 -10.99 4.10 1.10
CA ALA A 71 -11.84 4.08 2.28
C ALA A 71 -12.53 2.72 2.39
N GLY A 72 -12.99 2.39 3.59
CA GLY A 72 -13.75 1.18 3.84
C GLY A 72 -14.27 1.09 5.26
N ALA A 73 -14.94 -0.01 5.55
CA ALA A 73 -15.41 -0.36 6.88
C ALA A 73 -14.76 -1.67 7.34
N GLY A 74 -14.76 -1.89 8.66
CA GLY A 74 -14.14 -3.04 9.29
C GLY A 74 -14.87 -3.47 10.56
N PRO A 75 -14.63 -4.71 11.02
CA PRO A 75 -15.26 -5.23 12.22
C PRO A 75 -14.77 -4.52 13.50
N ASP A 76 -13.55 -4.00 13.48
CA ASP A 76 -12.92 -3.36 14.63
C ASP A 76 -11.91 -2.28 14.22
N ARG A 77 -11.44 -1.53 15.23
CA ARG A 77 -10.44 -0.47 15.07
C ARG A 77 -9.12 -0.98 14.48
N GLY A 78 -8.64 -2.14 14.96
CA GLY A 78 -7.34 -2.68 14.58
C GLY A 78 -7.29 -3.04 13.10
N TYR A 79 -8.35 -3.66 12.60
CA TYR A 79 -8.54 -3.92 11.18
C TYR A 79 -8.53 -2.62 10.36
N CYS A 80 -9.32 -1.61 10.76
CA CYS A 80 -9.39 -0.33 10.06
C CYS A 80 -8.03 0.41 10.05
N GLN A 81 -7.28 0.36 11.15
CA GLN A 81 -5.91 0.89 11.23
C GLN A 81 -4.98 0.16 10.27
N GLU A 82 -5.05 -1.17 10.22
CA GLU A 82 -4.23 -1.96 9.29
C GLU A 82 -4.51 -1.60 7.83
N MET A 83 -5.80 -1.46 7.46
CA MET A 83 -6.20 -1.09 6.11
C MET A 83 -5.73 0.31 5.72
N ALA A 84 -5.83 1.27 6.64
CA ALA A 84 -5.31 2.62 6.45
C ALA A 84 -3.78 2.60 6.19
N VAL A 85 -3.02 1.86 7.01
CA VAL A 85 -1.55 1.75 6.86
C VAL A 85 -1.17 1.05 5.57
N GLU A 86 -1.89 -0.02 5.18
CA GLU A 86 -1.70 -0.67 3.87
C GLU A 86 -1.93 0.33 2.73
N CYS A 87 -3.03 1.08 2.77
CA CYS A 87 -3.40 2.02 1.72
C CYS A 87 -2.35 3.14 1.59
N VAL A 88 -1.86 3.69 2.70
CA VAL A 88 -0.74 4.64 2.69
C VAL A 88 0.51 3.98 2.11
N GLY A 89 0.87 2.78 2.56
CA GLY A 89 2.04 2.06 2.05
C GLY A 89 1.97 1.77 0.55
N LYS A 90 0.79 1.50 0.01
CA LYS A 90 0.55 1.33 -1.43
C LYS A 90 0.52 2.64 -2.21
N ALA A 91 0.19 3.76 -1.57
CA ALA A 91 0.30 5.07 -2.21
C ALA A 91 1.77 5.45 -2.50
N TYR A 92 2.73 4.83 -1.81
CA TYR A 92 4.15 4.92 -2.15
C TYR A 92 4.54 3.88 -3.19
N ASP A 93 5.06 4.36 -4.32
CA ASP A 93 5.70 3.50 -5.32
C ASP A 93 6.94 2.82 -4.70
N SER A 94 6.96 1.48 -4.71
CA SER A 94 8.07 0.67 -4.18
C SER A 94 9.34 0.80 -5.03
N ALA A 95 9.22 1.25 -6.28
CA ALA A 95 10.35 1.53 -7.18
C ALA A 95 11.04 2.86 -6.86
N ALA A 96 10.39 3.75 -6.10
CA ALA A 96 11.02 4.96 -5.60
C ALA A 96 11.86 4.63 -4.35
N PRO A 97 13.08 5.19 -4.20
CA PRO A 97 14.02 4.87 -3.10
C PRO A 97 13.53 5.24 -1.68
N HIS A 98 12.27 5.64 -1.52
CA HIS A 98 11.67 6.05 -0.25
C HIS A 98 11.01 4.86 0.44
N ARG A 99 11.86 3.91 0.88
CA ARG A 99 11.50 2.67 1.61
C ARG A 99 10.84 2.87 2.98
N GLY A 100 10.60 4.10 3.43
CA GLY A 100 10.20 4.40 4.81
C GLY A 100 8.75 4.03 5.16
N LEU A 101 7.87 3.88 4.16
CA LEU A 101 6.41 3.73 4.39
C LEU A 101 5.79 2.48 3.76
N ALA A 102 6.54 1.75 2.92
CA ALA A 102 6.19 0.39 2.54
C ALA A 102 6.41 -0.53 3.74
N THR A 103 5.40 -0.61 4.60
CA THR A 103 5.36 -1.59 5.70
C THR A 103 5.07 -2.98 5.13
N PRO A 104 5.28 -4.07 5.89
CA PRO A 104 4.82 -5.40 5.47
C PRO A 104 3.32 -5.46 5.07
N ALA A 105 2.50 -4.49 5.52
CA ALA A 105 1.11 -4.38 5.12
C ALA A 105 0.93 -3.98 3.64
N SER A 106 1.86 -3.23 3.02
CA SER A 106 1.72 -2.82 1.62
C SER A 106 1.83 -3.99 0.63
N HIS A 107 2.39 -5.12 1.07
CA HIS A 107 2.50 -6.35 0.28
C HIS A 107 1.27 -7.26 0.40
N ARG A 108 0.28 -6.87 1.22
CA ARG A 108 -0.97 -7.60 1.36
C ARG A 108 -1.95 -7.14 0.30
N TYR A 109 -2.67 -8.06 -0.31
CA TYR A 109 -3.67 -7.77 -1.32
C TYR A 109 -4.94 -8.56 -1.05
N THR A 110 -6.08 -7.91 -1.30
CA THR A 110 -7.38 -8.59 -1.26
C THR A 110 -7.70 -9.07 -2.67
N LEU A 111 -7.83 -10.38 -2.84
CA LEU A 111 -8.07 -11.03 -4.12
C LEU A 111 -9.57 -11.01 -4.49
N ALA A 112 -9.89 -11.58 -5.66
CA ALA A 112 -11.24 -11.70 -6.17
C ALA A 112 -12.23 -12.36 -5.19
N ASP A 113 -11.81 -13.35 -4.43
CA ASP A 113 -12.67 -14.07 -3.49
C ASP A 113 -12.80 -13.36 -2.12
N GLY A 114 -12.18 -12.19 -1.97
CA GLY A 114 -12.10 -11.46 -0.70
C GLY A 114 -11.02 -12.00 0.25
N SER A 115 -10.26 -13.03 -0.14
CA SER A 115 -9.13 -13.50 0.64
C SER A 115 -8.02 -12.43 0.66
N ARG A 116 -7.36 -12.32 1.81
CA ARG A 116 -6.29 -11.35 2.05
C ARG A 116 -4.98 -12.12 2.12
N VAL A 117 -4.12 -11.90 1.13
CA VAL A 117 -2.86 -12.66 0.96
C VAL A 117 -1.67 -11.73 1.09
N ASP A 118 -0.65 -12.16 1.84
CA ASP A 118 0.66 -11.51 1.85
C ASP A 118 1.51 -12.09 0.70
N LEU A 119 1.90 -11.24 -0.23
CA LEU A 119 2.66 -11.64 -1.41
C LEU A 119 4.16 -11.35 -1.30
N SER A 120 4.63 -10.85 -0.15
CA SER A 120 6.02 -10.43 0.04
C SER A 120 7.05 -11.50 -0.35
N ALA A 121 6.74 -12.77 -0.08
CA ALA A 121 7.60 -13.90 -0.42
C ALA A 121 7.68 -14.21 -1.92
N LEU A 122 6.72 -13.74 -2.73
CA LEU A 122 6.68 -13.93 -4.19
C LEU A 122 7.23 -12.72 -4.96
N ALA A 123 7.62 -11.65 -4.27
CA ALA A 123 8.14 -10.45 -4.91
C ALA A 123 9.46 -10.74 -5.63
N GLY A 124 9.52 -10.44 -6.92
CA GLY A 124 10.66 -10.71 -7.79
C GLY A 124 10.64 -12.10 -8.45
N ASP A 125 9.68 -12.96 -8.08
CA ASP A 125 9.52 -14.27 -8.72
C ASP A 125 8.67 -14.19 -9.99
N SER A 126 8.88 -15.15 -10.89
CA SER A 126 7.99 -15.33 -12.03
C SER A 126 6.71 -16.03 -11.57
N VAL A 127 5.57 -15.39 -11.81
CA VAL A 127 4.25 -15.90 -11.42
C VAL A 127 3.31 -15.95 -12.62
N VAL A 128 2.26 -16.77 -12.49
CA VAL A 128 1.07 -16.74 -13.35
C VAL A 128 -0.12 -16.34 -12.49
N LEU A 129 -0.81 -15.27 -12.90
CA LEU A 129 -2.08 -14.84 -12.35
C LEU A 129 -3.21 -15.43 -13.19
N ARG A 130 -4.18 -16.05 -12.53
CA ARG A 130 -5.46 -16.42 -13.14
C ARG A 130 -6.50 -15.36 -12.78
N LEU A 131 -7.23 -14.89 -13.78
CA LEU A 131 -8.21 -13.81 -13.64
C LEU A 131 -9.65 -14.33 -13.61
N ARG A 132 -10.59 -13.51 -13.11
CA ARG A 132 -12.02 -13.82 -13.04
C ARG A 132 -12.65 -14.13 -14.40
N ASP A 133 -12.18 -13.48 -15.46
CA ASP A 133 -12.61 -13.71 -16.84
C ASP A 133 -12.04 -15.01 -17.44
N GLY A 134 -11.25 -15.77 -16.67
CA GLY A 134 -10.58 -16.99 -17.10
C GLY A 134 -9.26 -16.75 -17.83
N ALA A 135 -8.89 -15.50 -18.10
CA ALA A 135 -7.62 -15.18 -18.73
C ALA A 135 -6.44 -15.40 -17.76
N THR A 136 -5.25 -15.57 -18.34
CA THR A 136 -4.01 -15.66 -17.59
C THR A 136 -3.07 -14.51 -17.93
N ARG A 137 -2.26 -14.11 -16.95
CA ARG A 137 -1.16 -13.15 -17.12
C ARG A 137 0.06 -13.71 -16.44
N ALA A 138 1.23 -13.60 -17.07
CA ALA A 138 2.48 -14.12 -16.53
C ALA A 138 3.57 -13.06 -16.61
N GLY A 139 4.48 -13.08 -15.65
CA GLY A 139 5.62 -12.17 -15.59
C GLY A 139 6.32 -12.23 -14.25
N VAL A 140 7.37 -11.43 -14.10
CA VAL A 140 8.03 -11.21 -12.81
C VAL A 140 7.15 -10.29 -11.96
N LEU A 141 6.80 -10.74 -10.76
CA LEU A 141 5.92 -10.01 -9.86
C LEU A 141 6.68 -8.87 -9.18
N HIS A 142 6.22 -7.64 -9.38
CA HIS A 142 6.64 -6.47 -8.64
C HIS A 142 5.49 -6.00 -7.75
N LEU A 143 5.76 -5.93 -6.44
CA LEU A 143 4.84 -5.40 -5.46
C LEU A 143 5.10 -3.92 -5.23
N GLY A 144 4.05 -3.16 -5.01
CA GLY A 144 4.07 -1.70 -4.91
C GLY A 144 2.84 -1.13 -5.62
N GLY A 145 2.25 -0.08 -5.07
CA GLY A 145 1.01 0.43 -5.62
C GLY A 145 -0.21 -0.44 -5.30
N PHE A 146 -1.36 0.01 -5.81
CA PHE A 146 -2.65 -0.66 -5.66
C PHE A 146 -2.85 -1.86 -6.61
N TYR A 147 -1.92 -2.10 -7.52
CA TYR A 147 -2.00 -3.12 -8.56
C TYR A 147 -0.89 -4.17 -8.39
N LEU A 148 -1.15 -5.40 -8.83
CA LEU A 148 -0.09 -6.37 -9.05
C LEU A 148 0.58 -6.06 -10.38
N SER A 149 1.87 -5.75 -10.34
CA SER A 149 2.63 -5.40 -11.54
C SER A 149 3.40 -6.62 -12.01
N LEU A 150 3.19 -7.02 -13.27
CA LEU A 150 3.90 -8.13 -13.90
C LEU A 150 4.83 -7.58 -14.98
N ALA A 151 6.13 -7.75 -14.81
CA ALA A 151 7.12 -7.41 -15.83
C ALA A 151 7.33 -8.61 -16.77
N SER A 152 7.19 -8.38 -18.08
CA SER A 152 7.67 -9.23 -19.15
C SER A 152 8.80 -8.50 -19.91
N PRO A 153 9.59 -9.19 -20.76
CA PRO A 153 10.74 -8.57 -21.44
C PRO A 153 10.41 -7.30 -22.25
N ASP A 154 9.17 -7.19 -22.70
CA ASP A 154 8.66 -6.17 -23.62
C ASP A 154 7.72 -5.14 -22.96
N ARG A 155 7.14 -5.43 -21.80
CA ARG A 155 6.13 -4.57 -21.16
C ARG A 155 5.93 -4.87 -19.68
N THR A 156 5.35 -3.90 -18.98
CA THR A 156 4.78 -4.11 -17.65
C THR A 156 3.26 -4.10 -17.76
N THR A 157 2.61 -5.11 -17.16
CA THR A 157 1.15 -5.19 -17.08
C THR A 157 0.72 -4.97 -15.63
N HIS A 158 -0.24 -4.07 -15.41
CA HIS A 158 -0.85 -3.85 -14.10
C HIS A 158 -2.19 -4.58 -14.03
N VAL A 159 -2.37 -5.40 -13.00
CA VAL A 159 -3.56 -6.21 -12.79
C VAL A 159 -4.23 -5.78 -11.48
N PRO A 160 -5.53 -5.42 -11.49
CA PRO A 160 -6.26 -5.16 -10.26
C PRO A 160 -6.34 -6.44 -9.42
N PRO A 161 -5.97 -6.43 -8.13
CA PRO A 161 -6.04 -7.61 -7.26
C PRO A 161 -7.44 -8.22 -7.18
N SER A 162 -8.49 -7.37 -7.26
CA SER A 162 -9.89 -7.80 -7.28
C SER A 162 -10.27 -8.66 -8.49
N GLU A 163 -9.45 -8.68 -9.55
CA GLU A 163 -9.64 -9.54 -10.71
C GLU A 163 -8.91 -10.88 -10.61
N VAL A 164 -8.01 -11.04 -9.64
CA VAL A 164 -7.14 -12.21 -9.52
C VAL A 164 -7.81 -13.26 -8.64
N VAL A 165 -8.03 -14.44 -9.20
CA VAL A 165 -8.60 -15.59 -8.48
C VAL A 165 -7.52 -16.52 -7.91
N GLU A 166 -6.34 -16.53 -8.51
CA GLU A 166 -5.26 -17.44 -8.14
C GLU A 166 -3.90 -16.88 -8.57
N ILE A 167 -2.88 -17.13 -7.76
CA ILE A 167 -1.48 -16.75 -8.02
C ILE A 167 -0.63 -18.01 -7.85
N VAL A 168 0.08 -18.41 -8.90
CA VAL A 168 0.96 -19.58 -8.86
C VAL A 168 2.37 -19.20 -9.29
N LEU A 169 3.39 -19.80 -8.67
CA LEU A 169 4.76 -19.71 -9.16
C LEU A 169 4.84 -20.34 -10.55
N ALA A 170 5.45 -19.63 -11.50
CA ALA A 170 5.74 -20.22 -12.80
C ALA A 170 6.79 -21.32 -12.59
N THR A 171 6.40 -22.58 -12.79
CA THR A 171 7.38 -23.67 -12.84
C THR A 171 8.36 -23.38 -13.95
N ALA A 172 9.66 -23.35 -13.63
CA ALA A 172 10.71 -23.31 -14.63
C ALA A 172 10.47 -24.49 -15.59
N ALA A 173 10.16 -24.17 -16.85
CA ALA A 173 10.21 -25.16 -17.91
C ALA A 173 11.64 -25.70 -17.89
N HIS A 174 11.81 -26.95 -17.48
CA HIS A 174 13.09 -27.64 -17.58
C HIS A 174 13.39 -27.75 -19.08
N SER A 175 14.18 -26.80 -19.57
CA SER A 175 14.82 -26.85 -20.89
C SER A 175 15.98 -27.83 -20.87
#